data_AF-A0A2H5QNY1-F1
#
_entry.id   AF-A0A2H5QNY1-F1
#
_cell.length_a   1.000
_cell.length_b   1.000
_cell.length_c   1.000
_cell.angle_alpha   90.00
_cell.angle_beta   90.00
_cell.angle_gamma   90.00
#
_symmetry.space_group_name_H-M   'P 1'
#
loop_
_entity.id
_entity.type
_entity.pdbx_description
1 polymer ?
#
loop_
_entity_poly.entity_id
_entity_poly.type
_entity_poly.pdbx_seq_one_letter_code
_entity_poly.pdbx_strand_id
1 'polypeptide(L)'
;MTTISEGLLPGCITNFSTTLEILLLDSNKIYGSIPVGIGKFINLQRLEIWNNRWSGTIPAAIAELQNLGILGLQRYRFSGNIPPSIGNLKILFKLSLTYNLLEGNIPSTLGHLSSLLIALDVSVNKVTGSLHIEVRKLKNLEILDVSRNMFSHLRHQGAFKIFKSFIAECKALRNIRHRNLIKVLTACLGVDYQGNDFKALVYEFIHNRSPEKWLYPISKEDETYERPRNLNLLRRLNIAIDVASALNYLHHDCQPVTAHCDLKPSNVLLDDDMTARVGDFGLARFLPPTQYGVGNEVSTIGDVYSYGILLLELMIREKPSDIMFEGDMNLHKFAKMALPNHVKDIVDSILLNDDEKLVVRGDQKQTQAKINVIIECVISMVRIGVACSMESPQDRMKMTNVVHELQSIKNTLLGPKNLATCKEI
;
A
#
# COMPACT_ATOMS: atom_id res chain seq x y z
N MET A 1 12.39 16.66 -41.17
CA MET A 1 11.02 16.14 -40.93
C MET A 1 10.44 15.71 -42.25
N THR A 2 10.27 14.41 -42.45
CA THR A 2 9.55 13.86 -43.62
C THR A 2 8.28 13.26 -43.03
N THR A 3 7.14 13.93 -43.20
CA THR A 3 5.85 13.46 -42.66
C THR A 3 5.31 12.37 -43.57
N ILE A 4 5.47 11.11 -43.17
CA ILE A 4 4.79 9.98 -43.81
C ILE A 4 3.39 9.91 -43.21
N SER A 5 2.41 10.46 -43.92
CA SER A 5 1.02 10.52 -43.43
C SER A 5 0.16 9.33 -43.87
N GLU A 6 0.56 8.59 -44.92
CA GLU A 6 -0.20 7.46 -45.49
C GLU A 6 0.73 6.55 -46.34
N GLY A 7 0.56 5.22 -46.26
CA GLY A 7 1.36 4.27 -47.05
C GLY A 7 2.10 3.19 -46.25
N LEU A 8 2.90 2.37 -46.94
CA LEU A 8 3.90 1.50 -46.29
C LEU A 8 5.01 2.37 -45.69
N LEU A 9 5.64 1.92 -44.60
CA LEU A 9 6.88 2.54 -44.15
C LEU A 9 7.97 2.29 -45.19
N PRO A 10 8.47 3.33 -45.89
CA PRO A 10 9.35 3.14 -47.01
C PRO A 10 10.73 2.69 -46.52
N GLY A 11 11.34 1.72 -47.20
CA GLY A 11 12.66 1.20 -46.82
C GLY A 11 13.77 2.26 -46.76
N CYS A 12 13.61 3.37 -47.48
CA CYS A 12 14.52 4.51 -47.43
C CYS A 12 14.58 5.22 -46.07
N ILE A 13 13.62 4.97 -45.16
CA ILE A 13 13.70 5.46 -43.78
C ILE A 13 14.97 4.98 -43.09
N THR A 14 15.50 3.81 -43.50
CA THR A 14 16.77 3.27 -42.99
C THR A 14 18.00 4.11 -43.33
N ASN A 15 17.89 5.12 -44.20
CA ASN A 15 18.96 6.07 -44.46
C ASN A 15 19.24 7.00 -43.26
N PHE A 16 18.32 7.09 -42.31
CA PHE A 16 18.48 7.83 -41.05
C PHE A 16 18.94 6.94 -39.89
N SER A 17 19.42 5.73 -40.19
CA SER A 17 19.81 4.68 -39.23
C SER A 17 20.77 5.13 -38.14
N THR A 18 21.69 6.05 -38.46
CA THR A 18 22.74 6.50 -37.54
C THR A 18 22.42 7.78 -36.77
N THR A 19 21.37 8.52 -37.15
CA THR A 19 21.07 9.83 -36.56
C THR A 19 19.76 9.87 -35.78
N LEU A 20 18.86 8.91 -36.02
CA LEU A 20 17.51 8.96 -35.48
C LEU A 20 17.45 8.40 -34.05
N GLU A 21 17.18 9.26 -33.08
CA GLU A 21 17.00 8.88 -31.67
C GLU A 21 15.52 8.67 -31.30
N ILE A 22 14.62 9.40 -31.95
CA ILE A 22 13.18 9.34 -31.65
C ILE A 22 12.43 9.16 -32.97
N LEU A 23 11.63 8.11 -33.03
CA LEU A 23 10.72 7.83 -34.14
C LEU A 23 9.29 7.76 -33.60
N LEU A 24 8.58 8.88 -33.78
CA LEU A 24 7.15 9.00 -33.51
C LEU A 24 6.42 8.95 -34.85
N LEU A 25 5.66 7.87 -35.06
CA LEU A 25 4.81 7.71 -36.24
C LEU A 25 3.34 7.67 -35.86
N ASP A 26 3.01 8.07 -34.64
CA ASP A 26 1.67 7.95 -34.12
C ASP A 26 0.64 8.82 -34.86
N SER A 27 -0.60 8.34 -34.88
CA SER A 27 -1.76 9.04 -35.45
C SER A 27 -1.65 9.34 -36.96
N ASN A 28 -1.08 8.41 -37.74
CA ASN A 28 -1.03 8.48 -39.21
C ASN A 28 -1.90 7.37 -39.86
N LYS A 29 -1.84 7.24 -41.19
CA LYS A 29 -2.50 6.16 -41.96
C LYS A 29 -1.49 5.12 -42.49
N ILE A 30 -0.41 4.88 -41.76
CA ILE A 30 0.63 3.93 -42.18
C ILE A 30 0.09 2.50 -42.06
N TYR A 31 0.37 1.63 -43.02
CA TYR A 31 -0.08 0.23 -43.02
C TYR A 31 1.04 -0.74 -43.38
N GLY A 32 0.77 -2.05 -43.27
CA GLY A 32 1.74 -3.12 -43.50
C GLY A 32 2.48 -3.54 -42.24
N SER A 33 3.57 -4.30 -42.39
CA SER A 33 4.38 -4.79 -41.28
C SER A 33 5.56 -3.86 -40.95
N ILE A 34 6.06 -3.97 -39.72
CA ILE A 34 7.33 -3.34 -39.35
C ILE A 34 8.43 -3.99 -40.19
N PRO A 35 9.17 -3.23 -41.02
CA PRO A 35 10.21 -3.80 -41.86
C PRO A 35 11.38 -4.28 -41.01
N VAL A 36 12.04 -5.37 -41.40
CA VAL A 36 13.25 -5.89 -40.73
C VAL A 36 14.35 -4.83 -40.63
N GLY A 37 14.41 -3.92 -41.60
CA GLY A 37 15.33 -2.77 -41.59
C GLY A 37 15.18 -1.83 -40.38
N ILE A 38 14.15 -1.97 -39.55
CA ILE A 38 14.02 -1.26 -38.27
C ILE A 38 15.23 -1.50 -37.36
N GLY A 39 15.88 -2.66 -37.44
CA GLY A 39 17.07 -2.95 -36.61
C GLY A 39 18.28 -2.06 -36.91
N LYS A 40 18.29 -1.39 -38.07
CA LYS A 40 19.38 -0.48 -38.46
C LYS A 40 19.43 0.80 -37.63
N PHE A 41 18.36 1.20 -36.94
CA PHE A 41 18.33 2.45 -36.17
C PHE A 41 19.05 2.32 -34.81
N ILE A 42 20.34 2.06 -34.83
CA ILE A 42 21.14 1.70 -33.65
C ILE A 42 21.13 2.76 -32.52
N ASN A 43 20.83 4.02 -32.85
CA ASN A 43 20.75 5.12 -31.88
C ASN A 43 19.32 5.40 -31.39
N LEU A 44 18.33 4.61 -31.82
CA LEU A 44 16.94 4.85 -31.48
C LEU A 44 16.66 4.57 -30.00
N GLN A 45 16.17 5.59 -29.30
CA GLN A 45 15.81 5.58 -27.89
C GLN A 45 14.31 5.42 -27.66
N ARG A 46 13.49 5.94 -28.57
CA ARG A 46 12.04 5.88 -28.47
C ARG A 46 11.40 5.53 -29.81
N LEU A 47 10.65 4.43 -29.81
CA LEU A 47 9.82 4.00 -30.93
C LEU A 47 8.36 3.95 -30.48
N GLU A 48 7.57 4.88 -30.98
CA GLU A 48 6.12 4.90 -30.76
C GLU A 48 5.41 5.05 -32.09
N ILE A 49 4.58 4.06 -32.41
CA ILE A 49 3.96 4.00 -33.72
C ILE A 49 2.43 3.91 -33.67
N TRP A 50 1.80 4.29 -32.54
CA TRP A 50 0.37 4.08 -32.14
C TRP A 50 -0.71 4.92 -32.85
N ASN A 51 -1.98 4.45 -32.97
CA ASN A 51 -3.01 4.95 -33.93
C ASN A 51 -2.65 5.09 -35.49
N ASN A 52 -2.76 4.02 -36.30
CA ASN A 52 -2.29 3.67 -37.68
C ASN A 52 -2.95 2.31 -38.07
N ARG A 53 -2.54 1.66 -39.17
CA ARG A 53 -3.06 0.38 -39.68
C ARG A 53 -1.97 -0.70 -39.86
N TRP A 54 -0.99 -0.75 -38.95
CA TRP A 54 0.03 -1.81 -38.96
C TRP A 54 -0.59 -3.21 -38.88
N SER A 55 0.15 -4.24 -39.32
CA SER A 55 -0.24 -5.64 -39.29
C SER A 55 0.99 -6.56 -39.29
N GLY A 56 0.79 -7.88 -39.20
CA GLY A 56 1.88 -8.86 -39.22
C GLY A 56 2.52 -9.08 -37.85
N THR A 57 3.72 -9.66 -37.83
CA THR A 57 4.44 -9.99 -36.61
C THR A 57 5.38 -8.87 -36.16
N ILE A 58 5.73 -8.87 -34.88
CA ILE A 58 6.81 -8.04 -34.35
C ILE A 58 8.14 -8.67 -34.80
N PRO A 59 8.99 -7.98 -35.60
CA PRO A 59 10.22 -8.59 -36.12
C PRO A 59 11.27 -8.73 -35.02
N ALA A 60 12.02 -9.84 -35.06
CA ALA A 60 13.10 -10.09 -34.10
C ALA A 60 14.21 -9.01 -34.15
N ALA A 61 14.37 -8.35 -35.29
CA ALA A 61 15.29 -7.24 -35.52
C ALA A 61 15.05 -6.02 -34.61
N ILE A 62 13.89 -5.91 -33.94
CA ILE A 62 13.70 -4.91 -32.87
C ILE A 62 14.76 -5.06 -31.77
N ALA A 63 15.26 -6.27 -31.54
CA ALA A 63 16.32 -6.52 -30.57
C ALA A 63 17.68 -5.93 -30.96
N GLU A 64 17.86 -5.46 -32.20
CA GLU A 64 19.10 -4.78 -32.64
C GLU A 64 19.17 -3.32 -32.13
N LEU A 65 18.04 -2.78 -31.64
CA LEU A 65 17.92 -1.43 -31.11
C LEU A 65 18.45 -1.32 -29.67
N GLN A 66 19.75 -1.53 -29.48
CA GLN A 66 20.37 -1.63 -28.15
C GLN A 66 20.22 -0.36 -27.28
N ASN A 67 19.92 0.78 -27.89
CA ASN A 67 19.66 2.05 -27.22
C ASN A 67 18.17 2.32 -26.92
N LEU A 68 17.26 1.37 -27.17
CA LEU A 68 15.83 1.59 -27.05
C LEU A 68 15.35 1.54 -25.59
N GLY A 69 14.90 2.69 -25.09
CA GLY A 69 14.31 2.83 -23.75
C GLY A 69 12.79 2.67 -23.72
N ILE A 70 12.09 3.09 -24.78
CA ILE A 70 10.63 3.01 -24.90
C ILE A 70 10.23 2.32 -26.21
N LEU A 71 9.43 1.26 -26.08
CA LEU A 71 8.79 0.56 -27.20
C LEU A 71 7.26 0.56 -27.03
N GLY A 72 6.56 1.34 -27.85
CA GLY A 72 5.10 1.44 -27.88
C GLY A 72 4.50 0.96 -29.20
N LEU A 73 3.91 -0.23 -29.19
CA LEU A 73 3.30 -0.90 -30.36
C LEU A 73 1.78 -1.09 -30.21
N GLN A 74 1.07 -0.18 -29.52
CA GLN A 74 -0.34 -0.37 -29.19
C GLN A 74 -1.34 -0.13 -30.35
N ARG A 75 -2.44 -0.90 -30.37
CA ARG A 75 -3.65 -0.75 -31.22
C ARG A 75 -3.58 -1.21 -32.70
N TYR A 76 -2.85 -2.26 -33.09
CA TYR A 76 -2.61 -2.56 -34.53
C TYR A 76 -2.59 -3.99 -35.01
N ARG A 77 -3.46 -4.84 -34.50
CA ARG A 77 -3.61 -6.19 -35.07
C ARG A 77 -2.28 -6.96 -35.18
N PHE A 78 -1.23 -6.58 -34.45
CA PHE A 78 0.04 -7.33 -34.45
C PHE A 78 -0.27 -8.73 -33.97
N SER A 79 0.13 -9.73 -34.74
CA SER A 79 -0.23 -11.13 -34.56
C SER A 79 1.00 -12.01 -34.32
N GLY A 80 0.77 -13.26 -33.94
CA GLY A 80 1.84 -14.19 -33.59
C GLY A 80 2.43 -13.90 -32.21
N ASN A 81 3.58 -14.51 -31.93
CA ASN A 81 4.16 -14.50 -30.59
C ASN A 81 4.93 -13.20 -30.31
N ILE A 82 5.01 -12.83 -29.04
CA ILE A 82 5.98 -11.83 -28.57
C ILE A 82 7.40 -12.41 -28.81
N PRO A 83 8.27 -11.74 -29.59
CA PRO A 83 9.61 -12.26 -29.87
C PRO A 83 10.43 -12.38 -28.58
N PRO A 84 11.03 -13.55 -28.27
CA PRO A 84 11.91 -13.69 -27.13
C PRO A 84 13.12 -12.75 -27.17
N SER A 85 13.53 -12.32 -28.37
CA SER A 85 14.64 -11.38 -28.56
C SER A 85 14.40 -10.00 -27.92
N ILE A 86 13.15 -9.62 -27.62
CA ILE A 86 12.87 -8.38 -26.87
C ILE A 86 13.59 -8.37 -25.52
N GLY A 87 13.79 -9.53 -24.89
CA GLY A 87 14.57 -9.67 -23.66
C GLY A 87 16.05 -9.23 -23.74
N ASN A 88 16.56 -8.97 -24.95
CA ASN A 88 17.93 -8.50 -25.16
C ASN A 88 18.05 -6.96 -25.10
N LEU A 89 16.95 -6.21 -25.01
CA LEU A 89 16.95 -4.75 -24.95
C LEU A 89 17.28 -4.25 -23.53
N LYS A 90 18.56 -4.28 -23.14
CA LYS A 90 19.00 -4.10 -21.75
C LYS A 90 18.62 -2.78 -21.10
N ILE A 91 18.35 -1.74 -21.88
CA ILE A 91 17.99 -0.41 -21.37
C ILE A 91 16.51 -0.07 -21.51
N LEU A 92 15.68 -1.03 -21.95
CA LEU A 92 14.24 -0.85 -22.09
C LEU A 92 13.59 -0.66 -20.72
N PHE A 93 13.00 0.51 -20.49
CA PHE A 93 12.28 0.81 -19.25
C PHE A 93 10.76 0.85 -19.42
N LYS A 94 10.26 0.92 -20.67
CA LYS A 94 8.82 0.85 -20.96
C LYS A 94 8.53 0.01 -22.20
N LEU A 95 7.69 -1.02 -22.04
CA LEU A 95 7.18 -1.88 -23.10
C LEU A 95 5.65 -1.86 -23.09
N SER A 96 5.03 -1.36 -24.16
CA SER A 96 3.58 -1.41 -24.36
C SER A 96 3.22 -2.11 -25.66
N LEU A 97 2.52 -3.23 -25.54
CA LEU A 97 2.03 -4.09 -26.62
C LEU A 97 0.49 -4.20 -26.58
N THR A 98 -0.19 -3.30 -25.86
CA THR A 98 -1.63 -3.38 -25.60
C THR A 98 -2.50 -3.26 -26.85
N TYR A 99 -3.70 -3.87 -26.84
CA TYR A 99 -4.66 -3.83 -27.95
C TYR A 99 -4.09 -4.39 -29.27
N ASN A 100 -3.60 -5.63 -29.25
CA ASN A 100 -3.14 -6.34 -30.45
C ASN A 100 -3.77 -7.74 -30.55
N LEU A 101 -3.28 -8.57 -31.49
CA LEU A 101 -3.69 -9.96 -31.70
C LEU A 101 -2.57 -10.93 -31.31
N LEU A 102 -1.67 -10.52 -30.39
CA LEU A 102 -0.51 -11.31 -29.99
C LEU A 102 -0.96 -12.56 -29.25
N GLU A 103 -0.32 -13.69 -29.52
CA GLU A 103 -0.66 -15.00 -28.97
C GLU A 103 0.58 -15.72 -28.41
N GLY A 104 0.39 -16.96 -27.94
CA GLY A 104 1.46 -17.72 -27.28
C GLY A 104 1.79 -17.18 -25.88
N ASN A 105 2.92 -17.61 -25.32
CA ASN A 105 3.32 -17.27 -23.96
C ASN A 105 4.11 -15.95 -23.91
N ILE A 106 4.08 -15.28 -22.75
CA ILE A 106 5.05 -14.23 -22.42
C ILE A 106 6.46 -14.87 -22.36
N PRO A 107 7.44 -14.44 -23.17
CA PRO A 107 8.78 -15.03 -23.18
C PRO A 107 9.48 -14.88 -21.83
N SER A 108 10.09 -15.95 -21.34
CA SER A 108 10.89 -15.93 -20.10
C SER A 108 12.06 -14.94 -20.17
N THR A 109 12.59 -14.74 -21.37
CA THR A 109 13.66 -13.78 -21.67
C THR A 109 13.30 -12.34 -21.33
N LEU A 110 12.02 -11.97 -21.19
CA LEU A 110 11.64 -10.65 -20.68
C LEU A 110 12.12 -10.42 -19.25
N GLY A 111 12.36 -11.46 -18.47
CA GLY A 111 13.02 -11.36 -17.17
C GLY A 111 14.49 -10.92 -17.25
N HIS A 112 15.12 -11.02 -18.42
CA HIS A 112 16.49 -10.55 -18.66
C HIS A 112 16.59 -9.03 -18.87
N LEU A 113 15.47 -8.30 -18.86
CA LEU A 113 15.42 -6.84 -18.87
C LEU A 113 15.84 -6.35 -17.48
N SER A 114 17.15 -6.37 -17.28
CA SER A 114 17.87 -6.72 -16.06
C SER A 114 17.89 -5.67 -14.93
N SER A 115 16.85 -4.86 -14.81
CA SER A 115 16.47 -4.01 -13.66
C SER A 115 15.76 -2.75 -14.14
N LEU A 116 15.88 -2.33 -15.40
CA LEU A 116 15.35 -1.02 -15.81
C LEU A 116 13.87 -1.03 -16.20
N LEU A 117 13.24 -2.19 -16.41
CA LEU A 117 11.84 -2.24 -16.83
C LEU A 117 10.91 -1.77 -15.72
N ILE A 118 10.29 -0.60 -15.94
CA ILE A 118 9.34 0.05 -15.02
C ILE A 118 7.90 -0.27 -15.43
N ALA A 119 7.63 -0.38 -16.74
CA ALA A 119 6.29 -0.62 -17.25
C ALA A 119 6.24 -1.70 -18.33
N LEU A 120 5.44 -2.73 -18.09
CA LEU A 120 5.09 -3.80 -19.02
C LEU A 120 3.58 -3.88 -19.19
N ASP A 121 3.08 -3.51 -20.36
CA ASP A 121 1.66 -3.61 -20.71
C ASP A 121 1.50 -4.51 -21.93
N VAL A 122 0.95 -5.71 -21.74
CA VAL A 122 0.60 -6.67 -22.79
C VAL A 122 -0.92 -6.91 -22.84
N SER A 123 -1.68 -6.00 -22.24
CA SER A 123 -3.13 -6.17 -22.08
C SER A 123 -3.88 -6.19 -23.41
N VAL A 124 -5.08 -6.78 -23.43
CA VAL A 124 -5.96 -6.81 -24.62
C VAL A 124 -5.29 -7.48 -25.83
N ASN A 125 -4.91 -8.73 -25.64
CA ASN A 125 -4.28 -9.61 -26.62
C ASN A 125 -4.88 -11.03 -26.54
N LYS A 126 -4.27 -12.00 -27.22
CA LYS A 126 -4.60 -13.43 -27.17
C LYS A 126 -3.51 -14.26 -26.48
N VAL A 127 -2.69 -13.64 -25.63
CA VAL A 127 -1.56 -14.30 -24.93
C VAL A 127 -2.11 -15.39 -24.00
N THR A 128 -1.47 -16.56 -24.02
CA THR A 128 -1.85 -17.76 -23.26
C THR A 128 -0.76 -18.12 -22.22
N GLY A 129 -0.93 -19.25 -21.53
CA GLY A 129 0.07 -19.79 -20.60
C GLY A 129 0.00 -19.22 -19.19
N SER A 130 1.16 -18.97 -18.59
CA SER A 130 1.31 -18.37 -17.26
C SER A 130 2.41 -17.31 -17.27
N LEU A 131 2.41 -16.41 -16.28
CA LEU A 131 3.49 -15.44 -16.11
C LEU A 131 4.74 -16.14 -15.54
N HIS A 132 5.76 -16.29 -16.38
CA HIS A 132 7.01 -16.99 -16.07
C HIS A 132 7.74 -16.37 -14.85
N ILE A 133 8.37 -17.20 -14.02
CA ILE A 133 9.04 -16.79 -12.78
C ILE A 133 10.09 -15.68 -13.00
N GLU A 134 10.78 -15.71 -14.13
CA GLU A 134 11.77 -14.69 -14.50
C GLU A 134 11.18 -13.29 -14.69
N VAL A 135 9.94 -13.18 -15.18
CA VAL A 135 9.24 -11.88 -15.28
C VAL A 135 8.80 -11.38 -13.90
N ARG A 136 8.58 -12.30 -12.94
CA ARG A 136 8.29 -11.97 -11.54
C ARG A 136 9.51 -11.44 -10.79
N LYS A 137 10.74 -11.69 -11.29
CA LYS A 137 12.00 -11.23 -10.68
C LYS A 137 12.41 -9.82 -11.12
N LEU A 138 11.61 -9.14 -11.96
CA LEU A 138 11.85 -7.78 -12.39
C LEU A 138 11.65 -6.81 -11.21
N LYS A 139 12.77 -6.35 -10.62
CA LYS A 139 12.77 -5.63 -9.33
C LYS A 139 12.22 -4.21 -9.38
N ASN A 140 12.30 -3.51 -10.51
CA ASN A 140 11.83 -2.12 -10.64
C ASN A 140 10.51 -2.00 -11.40
N LEU A 141 9.80 -3.12 -11.61
CA LEU A 141 8.55 -3.13 -12.35
C LEU A 141 7.43 -2.48 -11.51
N GLU A 142 7.03 -1.27 -11.88
CA GLU A 142 5.96 -0.53 -11.21
C GLU A 142 4.59 -0.81 -11.85
N ILE A 143 4.57 -1.07 -13.15
CA ILE A 143 3.34 -1.29 -13.94
C ILE A 143 3.45 -2.62 -14.66
N LEU A 144 2.57 -3.56 -14.33
CA LEU A 144 2.36 -4.79 -15.07
C LEU A 144 0.87 -4.91 -15.43
N ASP A 145 0.53 -4.78 -16.71
CA ASP A 145 -0.82 -5.01 -17.20
C ASP A 145 -0.85 -6.17 -18.20
N VAL A 146 -1.33 -7.32 -17.73
CA VAL A 146 -1.53 -8.54 -18.53
C VAL A 146 -3.02 -8.80 -18.80
N SER A 147 -3.89 -7.84 -18.47
CA SER A 147 -5.34 -8.03 -18.46
C SER A 147 -5.91 -8.28 -19.88
N ARG A 148 -7.12 -8.85 -19.97
CA ARG A 148 -7.78 -9.15 -21.27
C ARG A 148 -6.91 -9.98 -22.22
N ASN A 149 -6.37 -11.09 -21.71
CA ASN A 149 -5.64 -12.11 -22.45
C ASN A 149 -6.30 -13.48 -22.28
N MET A 150 -5.76 -14.50 -22.92
CA MET A 150 -6.27 -15.89 -22.95
C MET A 150 -5.50 -16.81 -21.98
N PHE A 151 -5.02 -16.28 -20.86
CA PHE A 151 -4.42 -17.10 -19.80
C PHE A 151 -5.45 -18.13 -19.32
N SER A 152 -5.05 -19.41 -19.32
CA SER A 152 -5.94 -20.57 -19.17
C SER A 152 -6.73 -20.61 -17.85
N HIS A 153 -6.33 -19.80 -16.87
CA HIS A 153 -6.91 -19.76 -15.52
C HIS A 153 -7.81 -18.52 -15.27
N LEU A 154 -8.02 -17.62 -16.25
CA LEU A 154 -8.73 -16.33 -16.06
C LEU A 154 -10.12 -16.24 -16.74
N ARG A 155 -10.74 -17.37 -17.11
CA ARG A 155 -11.94 -17.38 -17.99
C ARG A 155 -13.30 -17.15 -17.31
N HIS A 156 -13.38 -16.91 -16.00
CA HIS A 156 -14.66 -16.67 -15.34
C HIS A 156 -15.10 -15.19 -15.45
N GLN A 157 -16.25 -14.92 -16.08
CA GLN A 157 -16.82 -13.58 -16.25
C GLN A 157 -17.07 -12.84 -14.91
N GLY A 158 -17.27 -13.56 -13.80
CA GLY A 158 -17.34 -12.99 -12.44
C GLY A 158 -15.99 -12.47 -11.93
N ALA A 159 -14.89 -13.15 -12.25
CA ALA A 159 -13.54 -12.73 -11.90
C ALA A 159 -13.18 -11.41 -12.61
N PHE A 160 -13.62 -11.21 -13.86
CA PHE A 160 -13.40 -9.96 -14.63
C PHE A 160 -13.94 -8.69 -13.95
N LYS A 161 -15.06 -8.78 -13.22
CA LYS A 161 -15.63 -7.65 -12.46
C LYS A 161 -14.83 -7.39 -11.16
N ILE A 162 -14.43 -8.46 -10.49
CA ILE A 162 -13.58 -8.43 -9.27
C ILE A 162 -12.19 -7.85 -9.60
N PHE A 163 -11.61 -8.17 -10.75
CA PHE A 163 -10.31 -7.66 -11.20
C PHE A 163 -10.32 -6.15 -11.45
N LYS A 164 -11.38 -5.61 -12.06
CA LYS A 164 -11.52 -4.15 -12.25
C LYS A 164 -11.64 -3.41 -10.91
N SER A 165 -12.36 -3.99 -9.95
CA SER A 165 -12.51 -3.45 -8.59
C SER A 165 -11.17 -3.38 -7.89
N PHE A 166 -10.44 -4.50 -7.83
CA PHE A 166 -9.17 -4.59 -7.11
C PHE A 166 -8.09 -3.66 -7.67
N ILE A 167 -7.94 -3.54 -9.00
CA ILE A 167 -6.96 -2.62 -9.59
C ILE A 167 -7.36 -1.16 -9.40
N ALA A 168 -8.64 -0.83 -9.45
CA ALA A 168 -9.12 0.51 -9.12
C ALA A 168 -8.86 0.84 -7.64
N GLU A 169 -9.10 -0.11 -6.74
CA GLU A 169 -8.81 -0.03 -5.32
C GLU A 169 -7.32 0.19 -5.06
N CYS A 170 -6.44 -0.62 -5.67
CA CYS A 170 -4.98 -0.47 -5.53
C CYS A 170 -4.46 0.89 -6.04
N LYS A 171 -5.04 1.40 -7.14
CA LYS A 171 -4.70 2.73 -7.66
C LYS A 171 -5.14 3.83 -6.70
N ALA A 172 -6.31 3.70 -6.10
CA ALA A 172 -6.79 4.64 -5.09
C ALA A 172 -5.91 4.58 -3.82
N LEU A 173 -5.59 3.38 -3.32
CA LEU A 173 -4.66 3.17 -2.20
C LEU A 173 -3.26 3.77 -2.46
N ARG A 174 -2.76 3.70 -3.69
CA ARG A 174 -1.46 4.32 -4.06
C ARG A 174 -1.47 5.85 -4.00
N ASN A 175 -2.63 6.47 -4.17
CA ASN A 175 -2.78 7.93 -4.11
C ASN A 175 -2.97 8.44 -2.69
N ILE A 176 -3.31 7.57 -1.73
CA ILE A 176 -3.42 7.90 -0.31
C ILE A 176 -2.02 8.21 0.22
N ARG A 177 -1.84 9.42 0.78
CA ARG A 177 -0.57 9.86 1.35
C ARG A 177 -0.80 10.53 2.69
N HIS A 178 -0.40 9.84 3.74
CA HIS A 178 -0.44 10.35 5.11
C HIS A 178 0.75 9.77 5.88
N ARG A 179 1.34 10.56 6.79
CA ARG A 179 2.53 10.14 7.55
C ARG A 179 2.29 8.86 8.39
N ASN A 180 1.05 8.68 8.85
CA ASN A 180 0.62 7.54 9.67
C ASN A 180 -0.04 6.42 8.85
N LEU A 181 0.16 6.40 7.53
CA LEU A 181 -0.29 5.32 6.65
C LEU A 181 0.91 4.69 5.97
N ILE A 182 0.88 3.35 5.82
CA ILE A 182 1.89 2.66 5.04
C ILE A 182 1.73 3.02 3.56
N LYS A 183 2.83 3.40 2.92
CA LYS A 183 2.85 3.69 1.50
C LYS A 183 2.72 2.39 0.71
N VAL A 184 1.65 2.27 -0.06
CA VAL A 184 1.49 1.20 -1.05
C VAL A 184 2.43 1.49 -2.21
N LEU A 185 3.45 0.66 -2.38
CA LEU A 185 4.43 0.79 -3.47
C LEU A 185 3.85 0.27 -4.77
N THR A 186 3.31 -0.95 -4.74
CA THR A 186 2.70 -1.61 -5.89
C THR A 186 1.70 -2.68 -5.44
N ALA A 187 1.00 -3.28 -6.41
CA ALA A 187 0.10 -4.40 -6.19
C ALA A 187 0.46 -5.52 -7.18
N CYS A 188 0.45 -6.76 -6.69
CA CYS A 188 0.61 -7.96 -7.49
C CYS A 188 -0.75 -8.66 -7.61
N LEU A 189 -1.03 -9.10 -8.82
CA LEU A 189 -2.19 -9.93 -9.12
C LEU A 189 -1.73 -11.13 -9.93
N GLY A 190 -2.15 -12.33 -9.52
CA GLY A 190 -1.70 -13.57 -10.13
C GLY A 190 -2.56 -14.75 -9.71
N VAL A 191 -1.95 -15.93 -9.76
CA VAL A 191 -2.55 -17.20 -9.35
C VAL A 191 -1.52 -17.94 -8.51
N ASP A 192 -1.93 -18.53 -7.39
CA ASP A 192 -1.06 -19.31 -6.52
C ASP A 192 -0.70 -20.68 -7.16
N TYR A 193 0.08 -21.50 -6.45
CA TYR A 193 0.50 -22.82 -6.93
C TYR A 193 -0.64 -23.85 -6.99
N GLN A 194 -1.78 -23.55 -6.36
CA GLN A 194 -2.97 -24.40 -6.34
C GLN A 194 -4.00 -23.97 -7.39
N GLY A 195 -3.74 -22.87 -8.12
CA GLY A 195 -4.65 -22.35 -9.12
C GLY A 195 -5.66 -21.33 -8.59
N ASN A 196 -5.52 -20.86 -7.34
CA ASN A 196 -6.42 -19.86 -6.75
C ASN A 196 -5.97 -18.43 -7.06
N ASP A 197 -6.94 -17.50 -7.11
CA ASP A 197 -6.66 -16.07 -7.27
C ASP A 197 -5.67 -15.58 -6.20
N PHE A 198 -4.55 -15.01 -6.65
CA PHE A 198 -3.55 -14.41 -5.77
C PHE A 198 -3.59 -12.89 -5.93
N LYS A 199 -3.70 -12.20 -4.79
CA LYS A 199 -3.68 -10.74 -4.70
C LYS A 199 -2.72 -10.37 -3.58
N ALA A 200 -1.79 -9.47 -3.86
CA ALA A 200 -0.89 -8.94 -2.84
C ALA A 200 -0.69 -7.44 -3.01
N LEU A 201 -0.64 -6.74 -1.89
CA LEU A 201 -0.16 -5.37 -1.81
C LEU A 201 1.30 -5.39 -1.36
N VAL A 202 2.13 -4.62 -2.04
CA VAL A 202 3.55 -4.49 -1.72
C VAL A 202 3.74 -3.15 -1.04
N TYR A 203 4.29 -3.21 0.17
CA TYR A 203 4.57 -2.06 1.01
C TYR A 203 6.07 -1.86 1.16
N GLU A 204 6.45 -0.67 1.64
CA GLU A 204 7.77 -0.48 2.21
C GLU A 204 7.94 -1.36 3.46
N PHE A 205 9.12 -1.96 3.61
CA PHE A 205 9.42 -2.78 4.77
C PHE A 205 9.64 -1.89 6.00
N ILE A 206 8.97 -2.22 7.10
CA ILE A 206 9.02 -1.47 8.36
C ILE A 206 9.63 -2.37 9.45
N HIS A 207 10.76 -1.94 10.04
CA HIS A 207 11.64 -2.80 10.84
C HIS A 207 11.08 -3.17 12.22
N ASN A 208 10.41 -2.24 12.92
CA ASN A 208 9.97 -2.48 14.31
C ASN A 208 8.69 -3.32 14.43
N ARG A 209 8.21 -3.94 13.34
CA ARG A 209 7.03 -4.81 13.31
C ARG A 209 5.79 -4.12 13.89
N SER A 210 4.80 -4.89 14.34
CA SER A 210 3.51 -4.39 14.81
C SER A 210 3.44 -4.23 16.33
N PRO A 211 2.63 -3.29 16.88
CA PRO A 211 2.38 -3.20 18.32
C PRO A 211 1.95 -4.52 18.96
N GLU A 212 1.24 -5.40 18.24
CA GLU A 212 0.91 -6.74 18.73
C GLU A 212 2.16 -7.52 19.17
N LYS A 213 3.24 -7.47 18.38
CA LYS A 213 4.51 -8.16 18.70
C LYS A 213 5.24 -7.56 19.90
N TRP A 214 4.98 -6.29 20.21
CA TRP A 214 5.53 -5.63 21.40
C TRP A 214 4.71 -5.93 22.66
N LEU A 215 3.38 -6.06 22.52
CA LEU A 215 2.50 -6.42 23.63
C LEU A 215 2.63 -7.92 23.98
N TYR A 216 2.73 -8.77 22.96
CA TYR A 216 2.76 -10.23 23.09
C TYR A 216 4.01 -10.80 22.40
N PRO A 217 5.21 -10.56 22.98
CA PRO A 217 6.42 -11.17 22.46
C PRO A 217 6.29 -12.69 22.51
N ILE A 218 6.58 -13.36 21.39
CA ILE A 218 6.59 -14.82 21.33
C ILE A 218 7.76 -15.27 22.19
N SER A 219 7.50 -16.00 23.28
CA SER A 219 8.56 -16.67 24.01
C SER A 219 9.09 -17.81 23.13
N LYS A 220 10.38 -17.76 22.76
CA LYS A 220 11.35 -18.88 22.87
C LYS A 220 12.69 -18.63 22.18
N GLU A 221 13.74 -18.76 22.99
CA GLU A 221 14.96 -19.55 22.79
C GLU A 221 15.92 -19.26 21.61
N ASP A 222 15.57 -18.46 20.59
CA ASP A 222 16.41 -18.35 19.37
C ASP A 222 16.73 -16.92 18.87
N GLU A 223 16.53 -15.85 19.66
CA GLU A 223 16.92 -14.50 19.22
C GLU A 223 18.05 -13.89 20.06
N THR A 224 19.18 -13.72 19.37
CA THR A 224 20.38 -12.96 19.73
C THR A 224 20.07 -11.61 20.36
N TYR A 225 20.53 -11.34 21.59
CA TYR A 225 20.75 -10.01 22.22
C TYR A 225 19.82 -8.83 21.84
N GLU A 226 18.52 -9.05 21.57
CA GLU A 226 17.60 -7.93 21.36
C GLU A 226 17.18 -7.35 22.70
N ARG A 227 17.33 -6.04 22.87
CA ARG A 227 16.98 -5.30 24.10
C ARG A 227 15.51 -5.56 24.47
N PRO A 228 15.16 -5.59 25.77
CA PRO A 228 13.77 -5.72 26.20
C PRO A 228 12.89 -4.66 25.52
N ARG A 229 11.97 -5.13 24.68
CA ARG A 229 11.07 -4.32 23.87
C ARG A 229 9.79 -4.04 24.66
N ASN A 230 9.71 -2.87 25.28
CA ASN A 230 8.52 -2.44 26.01
C ASN A 230 7.96 -1.13 25.44
N LEU A 231 6.62 -1.02 25.43
CA LEU A 231 5.89 0.21 25.11
C LEU A 231 5.39 0.85 26.41
N ASN A 232 6.08 1.90 26.87
CA ASN A 232 5.63 2.73 27.99
C ASN A 232 4.40 3.58 27.60
N LEU A 233 3.82 4.28 28.59
CA LEU A 233 2.61 5.07 28.39
C LEU A 233 2.73 6.09 27.25
N LEU A 234 3.83 6.85 27.21
CA LEU A 234 4.03 7.87 26.18
C LEU A 234 4.09 7.26 24.77
N ARG A 235 4.75 6.10 24.62
CA ARG A 235 4.79 5.37 23.34
C ARG A 235 3.41 4.87 22.94
N ARG A 236 2.64 4.26 23.84
CA ARG A 236 1.27 3.78 23.53
C ARG A 236 0.34 4.94 23.18
N LEU A 237 0.47 6.08 23.86
CA LEU A 237 -0.27 7.29 23.55
C LEU A 237 0.08 7.84 22.16
N ASN A 238 1.37 7.87 21.79
CA ASN A 238 1.78 8.29 20.44
C ASN A 238 1.23 7.36 19.36
N ILE A 239 1.31 6.03 19.57
CA ILE A 239 0.73 5.03 18.66
C ILE A 239 -0.77 5.26 18.50
N ALA A 240 -1.51 5.47 19.60
CA ALA A 240 -2.94 5.76 19.56
C ALA A 240 -3.25 7.03 18.75
N ILE A 241 -2.50 8.12 18.98
CA ILE A 241 -2.63 9.38 18.23
C ILE A 241 -2.39 9.18 16.74
N ASP A 242 -1.34 8.44 16.39
CA ASP A 242 -0.94 8.20 15.01
C ASP A 242 -2.01 7.39 14.24
N VAL A 243 -2.51 6.31 14.86
CA VAL A 243 -3.60 5.50 14.29
C VAL A 243 -4.88 6.33 14.18
N ALA A 244 -5.21 7.13 15.21
CA ALA A 244 -6.39 8.00 15.17
C ALA A 244 -6.29 9.06 14.05
N SER A 245 -5.09 9.63 13.86
CA SER A 245 -4.82 10.62 12.80
C SER A 245 -4.96 10.00 11.42
N ALA A 246 -4.47 8.77 11.23
CA ALA A 246 -4.64 8.01 9.99
C ALA A 246 -6.12 7.77 9.65
N LEU A 247 -6.92 7.30 10.61
CA LEU A 247 -8.36 7.09 10.38
C LEU A 247 -9.09 8.40 10.12
N ASN A 248 -8.78 9.46 10.87
CA ASN A 248 -9.37 10.78 10.64
C ASN A 248 -9.15 11.25 9.20
N TYR A 249 -7.91 11.11 8.69
CA TYR A 249 -7.57 11.41 7.31
C TYR A 249 -8.38 10.56 6.32
N LEU A 250 -8.43 9.24 6.51
CA LEU A 250 -9.17 8.33 5.62
C LEU A 250 -10.67 8.64 5.56
N HIS A 251 -11.25 9.07 6.68
CA HIS A 251 -12.69 9.31 6.83
C HIS A 251 -13.13 10.70 6.37
N HIS A 252 -12.28 11.72 6.47
CA HIS A 252 -12.68 13.12 6.24
C HIS A 252 -11.86 13.84 5.16
N ASP A 253 -10.57 13.54 5.04
CA ASP A 253 -9.64 14.31 4.19
C ASP A 253 -9.28 13.55 2.90
N CYS A 254 -9.54 12.25 2.84
CA CYS A 254 -9.26 11.40 1.69
C CYS A 254 -10.42 11.42 0.69
N GLN A 255 -10.11 11.60 -0.60
CA GLN A 255 -11.07 11.42 -1.70
C GLN A 255 -10.62 10.28 -2.63
N PRO A 256 -11.46 9.25 -2.86
CA PRO A 256 -12.74 9.00 -2.17
C PRO A 256 -12.55 8.63 -0.68
N VAL A 257 -13.60 8.84 0.12
CA VAL A 257 -13.61 8.46 1.54
C VAL A 257 -13.34 6.97 1.64
N THR A 258 -12.43 6.58 2.53
CA THR A 258 -11.96 5.20 2.62
C THR A 258 -12.22 4.66 4.02
N ALA A 259 -12.88 3.51 4.11
CA ALA A 259 -12.99 2.73 5.35
C ALA A 259 -11.98 1.59 5.34
N HIS A 260 -11.29 1.36 6.45
CA HIS A 260 -10.23 0.35 6.57
C HIS A 260 -10.79 -1.08 6.69
N CYS A 261 -11.84 -1.26 7.50
CA CYS A 261 -12.58 -2.50 7.75
C CYS A 261 -11.84 -3.63 8.49
N ASP A 262 -10.51 -3.58 8.64
CA ASP A 262 -9.74 -4.60 9.37
C ASP A 262 -8.69 -3.99 10.32
N LEU A 263 -9.08 -2.98 11.10
CA LEU A 263 -8.13 -2.33 12.01
C LEU A 263 -7.89 -3.20 13.26
N LYS A 264 -6.62 -3.51 13.53
CA LYS A 264 -6.16 -4.26 14.70
C LYS A 264 -4.66 -4.03 14.93
N PRO A 265 -4.10 -4.30 16.13
CA PRO A 265 -2.69 -4.04 16.40
C PRO A 265 -1.71 -4.71 15.42
N SER A 266 -2.03 -5.88 14.86
CA SER A 266 -1.18 -6.57 13.89
C SER A 266 -1.12 -5.89 12.51
N ASN A 267 -2.10 -5.06 12.20
CA ASN A 267 -2.20 -4.31 10.94
C ASN A 267 -1.63 -2.89 11.06
N VAL A 268 -1.02 -2.55 12.20
CA VAL A 268 -0.26 -1.31 12.40
C VAL A 268 1.22 -1.67 12.48
N LEU A 269 2.09 -0.95 11.78
CA LEU A 269 3.55 -1.14 11.86
C LEU A 269 4.22 0.10 12.47
N LEU A 270 5.35 -0.12 13.16
CA LEU A 270 6.14 0.95 13.78
C LEU A 270 7.42 1.17 12.98
N ASP A 271 7.65 2.40 12.51
CA ASP A 271 8.91 2.73 11.84
C ASP A 271 10.06 2.97 12.83
N ASP A 272 11.22 3.34 12.30
CA ASP A 272 12.46 3.49 13.07
C ASP A 272 12.35 4.59 14.15
N ASP A 273 11.46 5.57 13.94
CA ASP A 273 11.14 6.64 14.90
C ASP A 273 10.03 6.25 15.89
N MET A 274 9.57 5.00 15.87
CA MET A 274 8.40 4.49 16.60
C MET A 274 7.09 5.21 16.20
N THR A 275 7.03 5.75 14.99
CA THR A 275 5.79 6.32 14.43
C THR A 275 4.91 5.19 13.93
N ALA A 276 3.63 5.21 14.32
CA ALA A 276 2.70 4.18 13.89
C ALA A 276 2.17 4.46 12.48
N ARG A 277 2.15 3.41 11.66
CA ARG A 277 1.65 3.42 10.29
C ARG A 277 0.61 2.33 10.11
N VAL A 278 -0.63 2.73 9.85
CA VAL A 278 -1.73 1.80 9.55
C VAL A 278 -1.53 1.21 8.16
N GLY A 279 -1.65 -0.12 8.07
CA GLY A 279 -1.52 -0.89 6.85
C GLY A 279 -2.52 -2.03 6.77
N ASP A 280 -2.33 -2.91 5.80
CA ASP A 280 -3.25 -4.00 5.45
C ASP A 280 -4.66 -3.52 5.04
N PHE A 281 -4.70 -2.80 3.93
CA PHE A 281 -5.93 -2.33 3.30
C PHE A 281 -6.65 -3.43 2.49
N GLY A 282 -6.40 -4.72 2.78
CA GLY A 282 -6.96 -5.84 2.02
C GLY A 282 -8.49 -5.91 2.05
N LEU A 283 -9.12 -5.38 3.09
CA LEU A 283 -10.58 -5.25 3.23
C LEU A 283 -11.10 -3.81 3.09
N ALA A 284 -10.24 -2.88 2.68
CA ALA A 284 -10.60 -1.48 2.60
C ALA A 284 -11.70 -1.24 1.56
N ARG A 285 -12.60 -0.29 1.87
CA ARG A 285 -13.73 0.06 1.01
C ARG A 285 -13.69 1.54 0.67
N PHE A 286 -13.77 1.83 -0.63
CA PHE A 286 -13.93 3.19 -1.13
C PHE A 286 -15.41 3.56 -1.17
N LEU A 287 -15.78 4.56 -0.39
CA LEU A 287 -17.16 5.01 -0.28
C LEU A 287 -17.41 6.11 -1.32
N PRO A 288 -18.48 5.98 -2.13
CA PRO A 288 -18.83 7.02 -3.07
C PRO A 288 -19.21 8.30 -2.31
N PRO A 289 -18.86 9.49 -2.83
CA PRO A 289 -19.31 10.77 -2.27
C PRO A 289 -20.84 10.78 -2.30
N THR A 290 -21.48 10.73 -1.14
CA THR A 290 -22.88 10.35 -0.99
C THR A 290 -23.85 11.34 -1.65
N GLN A 291 -24.77 10.82 -2.46
CA GLN A 291 -26.16 11.25 -2.34
C GLN A 291 -26.66 10.77 -0.97
N TYR A 292 -27.14 11.72 -0.16
CA TYR A 292 -27.74 11.53 1.16
C TYR A 292 -28.65 10.30 1.23
N GLY A 293 -28.31 9.30 2.05
CA GLY A 293 -29.19 8.16 2.27
C GLY A 293 -28.54 6.95 2.92
N VAL A 294 -28.29 7.01 4.23
CA VAL A 294 -28.43 5.92 5.24
C VAL A 294 -27.61 4.62 5.08
N GLY A 295 -26.89 4.37 3.98
CA GLY A 295 -26.23 3.08 3.73
C GLY A 295 -24.69 3.03 3.88
N ASN A 296 -23.99 4.17 3.74
CA ASN A 296 -22.51 4.17 3.61
C ASN A 296 -21.75 4.46 4.91
N GLU A 297 -22.41 4.97 5.95
CA GLU A 297 -21.79 5.30 7.25
C GLU A 297 -21.31 4.07 8.04
N VAL A 298 -21.79 2.87 7.68
CA VAL A 298 -21.57 1.66 8.47
C VAL A 298 -20.09 1.27 8.56
N SER A 299 -19.30 1.51 7.50
CA SER A 299 -17.91 1.05 7.46
C SER A 299 -16.91 1.98 8.17
N THR A 300 -17.04 3.30 8.04
CA THR A 300 -16.19 4.24 8.79
C THR A 300 -16.52 4.21 10.28
N ILE A 301 -17.80 4.06 10.66
CA ILE A 301 -18.19 3.87 12.05
C ILE A 301 -17.74 2.49 12.59
N GLY A 302 -17.60 1.50 11.71
CA GLY A 302 -16.95 0.22 12.01
C GLY A 302 -15.47 0.40 12.39
N ASP A 303 -14.72 1.20 11.64
CA ASP A 303 -13.32 1.51 11.97
C ASP A 303 -13.17 2.18 13.33
N VAL A 304 -14.11 3.06 13.71
CA VAL A 304 -14.12 3.71 15.04
C VAL A 304 -14.26 2.66 16.15
N TYR A 305 -15.13 1.67 15.96
CA TYR A 305 -15.27 0.57 16.92
C TYR A 305 -13.97 -0.23 17.04
N SER A 306 -13.39 -0.62 15.91
CA SER A 306 -12.11 -1.34 15.87
C SER A 306 -10.97 -0.53 16.50
N TYR A 307 -10.95 0.79 16.31
CA TYR A 307 -10.02 1.70 16.97
C TYR A 307 -10.19 1.68 18.49
N GLY A 308 -11.44 1.69 18.98
CA GLY A 308 -11.74 1.57 20.41
C GLY A 308 -11.17 0.28 21.00
N ILE A 309 -11.37 -0.85 20.34
CA ILE A 309 -10.81 -2.14 20.77
C ILE A 309 -9.29 -2.14 20.74
N LEU A 310 -8.66 -1.63 19.67
CA LEU A 310 -7.20 -1.49 19.55
C LEU A 310 -6.63 -0.65 20.69
N LEU A 311 -7.28 0.48 21.02
CA LEU A 311 -6.85 1.34 22.12
C LEU A 311 -6.98 0.63 23.46
N LEU A 312 -8.07 -0.10 23.71
CA LEU A 312 -8.23 -0.89 24.93
C LEU A 312 -7.18 -2.00 25.03
N GLU A 313 -6.85 -2.68 23.94
CA GLU A 313 -5.80 -3.71 23.89
C GLU A 313 -4.42 -3.09 24.19
N LEU A 314 -4.13 -1.91 23.66
CA LEU A 314 -2.93 -1.14 24.03
C LEU A 314 -2.89 -0.80 25.51
N MET A 315 -4.01 -0.55 26.19
CA MET A 315 -4.01 -0.15 27.60
C MET A 315 -4.03 -1.34 28.57
N ILE A 316 -4.75 -2.39 28.23
CA ILE A 316 -5.04 -3.54 29.11
C ILE A 316 -4.05 -4.68 28.88
N ARG A 317 -3.50 -4.80 27.66
CA ARG A 317 -2.61 -5.90 27.25
C ARG A 317 -3.28 -7.28 27.34
N GLU A 318 -4.56 -7.34 26.98
CA GLU A 318 -5.34 -8.59 26.86
C GLU A 318 -5.93 -8.66 25.46
N LYS A 319 -5.82 -9.81 24.80
CA LYS A 319 -6.31 -9.97 23.44
C LYS A 319 -7.84 -10.08 23.47
N PRO A 320 -8.56 -9.47 22.52
CA PRO A 320 -10.01 -9.68 22.38
C PRO A 320 -10.43 -11.15 22.21
N SER A 321 -9.50 -12.01 21.79
CA SER A 321 -9.68 -13.45 21.60
C SER A 321 -9.34 -14.30 22.83
N ASP A 322 -8.91 -13.71 23.94
CA ASP A 322 -8.57 -14.47 25.14
C ASP A 322 -9.82 -15.10 25.77
N ILE A 323 -9.64 -16.30 26.34
CA ILE A 323 -10.73 -17.15 26.86
C ILE A 323 -11.61 -16.39 27.87
N MET A 324 -11.04 -15.45 28.63
CA MET A 324 -11.79 -14.65 29.60
C MET A 324 -12.84 -13.72 28.97
N PHE A 325 -12.81 -13.54 27.65
CA PHE A 325 -13.78 -12.75 26.87
C PHE A 325 -14.72 -13.62 26.03
N GLU A 326 -14.85 -14.91 26.33
CA GLU A 326 -15.89 -15.75 25.74
C GLU A 326 -17.29 -15.44 26.33
N GLY A 327 -18.34 -15.71 25.55
CA GLY A 327 -19.73 -15.48 25.97
C GLY A 327 -20.15 -14.02 25.92
N ASP A 328 -20.82 -13.55 26.97
CA ASP A 328 -21.38 -12.18 27.04
C ASP A 328 -20.35 -11.12 27.47
N MET A 329 -19.14 -11.52 27.84
CA MET A 329 -18.04 -10.61 28.19
C MET A 329 -17.23 -10.25 26.94
N ASN A 330 -16.65 -9.05 26.94
CA ASN A 330 -15.68 -8.64 25.93
C ASN A 330 -14.81 -7.51 26.50
N LEU A 331 -13.74 -7.16 25.78
CA LEU A 331 -12.77 -6.14 26.22
C LEU A 331 -13.44 -4.77 26.49
N HIS A 332 -14.45 -4.39 25.70
CA HIS A 332 -15.23 -3.16 25.93
C HIS A 332 -15.97 -3.21 27.27
N LYS A 333 -16.74 -4.28 27.54
CA LYS A 333 -17.51 -4.44 28.78
C LYS A 333 -16.59 -4.50 29.99
N PHE A 334 -15.47 -5.22 29.87
CA PHE A 334 -14.45 -5.31 30.91
C PHE A 334 -13.88 -3.93 31.28
N ALA A 335 -13.48 -3.13 30.29
CA ALA A 335 -13.01 -1.77 30.49
C ALA A 335 -14.10 -0.84 31.07
N LYS A 336 -15.33 -0.95 30.55
CA LYS A 336 -16.48 -0.14 30.97
C LYS A 336 -16.84 -0.38 32.43
N MET A 337 -16.78 -1.63 32.90
CA MET A 337 -17.04 -1.98 34.30
C MET A 337 -15.97 -1.45 35.26
N ALA A 338 -14.72 -1.31 34.80
CA ALA A 338 -13.64 -0.78 35.61
C ALA A 338 -13.64 0.76 35.71
N LEU A 339 -14.30 1.45 34.79
CA LEU A 339 -14.28 2.91 34.74
C LEU A 339 -15.14 3.56 35.86
N PRO A 340 -14.65 4.66 36.49
CA PRO A 340 -13.28 5.17 36.46
C PRO A 340 -12.39 4.60 37.59
N ASN A 341 -12.98 3.93 38.58
CA ASN A 341 -12.36 3.70 39.88
C ASN A 341 -11.39 2.50 39.92
N HIS A 342 -11.59 1.53 39.03
CA HIS A 342 -10.84 0.25 38.98
C HIS A 342 -9.93 0.14 37.76
N VAL A 343 -9.68 1.24 37.05
CA VAL A 343 -8.83 1.23 35.84
C VAL A 343 -7.42 0.74 36.16
N LYS A 344 -6.86 1.10 37.31
CA LYS A 344 -5.52 0.68 37.73
C LYS A 344 -5.38 -0.83 37.88
N ASP A 345 -6.49 -1.52 38.13
CA ASP A 345 -6.52 -2.95 38.40
C ASP A 345 -6.51 -3.77 37.10
N ILE A 346 -6.86 -3.14 35.96
CA ILE A 346 -7.01 -3.83 34.67
C ILE A 346 -5.99 -3.40 33.61
N VAL A 347 -5.30 -2.27 33.80
CA VAL A 347 -4.32 -1.77 32.82
C VAL A 347 -2.96 -2.44 33.00
N ASP A 348 -2.18 -2.48 31.93
CA ASP A 348 -0.83 -3.01 31.97
C ASP A 348 0.02 -2.23 32.99
N SER A 349 0.56 -2.95 33.97
CA SER A 349 1.36 -2.40 35.07
C SER A 349 2.51 -1.50 34.61
N ILE A 350 3.07 -1.73 33.41
CA ILE A 350 4.14 -0.89 32.85
C ILE A 350 3.69 0.54 32.53
N LEU A 351 2.38 0.78 32.39
CA LEU A 351 1.84 2.12 32.14
C LEU A 351 1.87 3.00 33.38
N LEU A 352 1.95 2.37 34.56
CA LEU A 352 2.03 3.05 35.85
C LEU A 352 3.48 3.21 36.34
N ASN A 353 4.42 2.50 35.70
CA ASN A 353 5.85 2.48 36.04
C ASN A 353 6.67 3.19 34.94
N ASP A 354 7.23 4.35 35.24
CA ASP A 354 8.03 5.13 34.27
C ASP A 354 9.49 4.60 34.26
N ASP A 355 9.87 3.81 33.25
CA ASP A 355 11.26 3.39 33.00
C ASP A 355 12.08 4.54 32.40
N GLU A 356 12.74 5.34 33.25
CA GLU A 356 14.20 5.65 33.22
C GLU A 356 14.55 6.94 34.00
N LYS A 357 15.38 6.76 35.06
CA LYS A 357 16.51 7.60 35.46
C LYS A 357 16.29 9.10 35.73
N LEU A 358 15.43 9.46 36.69
CA LEU A 358 15.58 10.71 37.45
C LEU A 358 15.24 10.48 38.94
N VAL A 359 15.95 9.58 39.61
CA VAL A 359 16.10 9.66 41.07
C VAL A 359 17.20 10.69 41.36
N VAL A 360 16.94 11.95 40.99
CA VAL A 360 17.63 13.08 41.60
C VAL A 360 16.68 13.57 42.68
N ARG A 361 17.10 13.43 43.95
CA ARG A 361 16.41 13.83 45.18
C ARG A 361 15.34 14.92 44.95
N GLY A 362 14.11 14.48 44.72
CA GLY A 362 12.96 15.32 44.46
C GLY A 362 11.86 15.05 45.47
N ASP A 363 11.19 16.12 45.89
CA ASP A 363 10.13 16.20 46.89
C ASP A 363 9.03 15.14 46.67
N GLN A 364 8.70 14.33 47.70
CA GLN A 364 7.71 13.23 47.63
C GLN A 364 6.36 13.70 47.08
N LYS A 365 5.98 14.97 47.30
CA LYS A 365 4.76 15.58 46.75
C LYS A 365 4.77 15.68 45.23
N GLN A 366 5.92 15.98 44.61
CA GLN A 366 6.04 16.13 43.16
C GLN A 366 5.96 14.78 42.45
N THR A 367 6.53 13.73 43.07
CA THR A 367 6.41 12.35 42.59
C THR A 367 4.96 11.85 42.65
N GLN A 368 4.24 12.10 43.75
CA GLN A 368 2.84 11.71 43.87
C GLN A 368 1.93 12.47 42.89
N ALA A 369 2.19 13.77 42.68
CA ALA A 369 1.46 14.56 41.68
C ALA A 369 1.66 13.99 40.26
N LYS A 370 2.90 13.61 39.89
CA LYS A 370 3.19 13.00 38.58
C LYS A 370 2.47 11.65 38.41
N ILE A 371 2.45 10.81 39.45
CA ILE A 371 1.72 9.52 39.43
C ILE A 371 0.22 9.76 39.24
N ASN A 372 -0.37 10.74 39.93
CA ASN A 372 -1.79 11.08 39.76
C ASN A 372 -2.10 11.53 38.33
N VAL A 373 -1.23 12.33 37.71
CA VAL A 373 -1.37 12.74 36.30
C VAL A 373 -1.34 11.53 35.36
N ILE A 374 -0.41 10.60 35.58
CA ILE A 374 -0.31 9.34 34.80
C ILE A 374 -1.63 8.55 34.89
N ILE A 375 -2.16 8.38 36.10
CA ILE A 375 -3.42 7.66 36.34
C ILE A 375 -4.58 8.33 35.60
N GLU A 376 -4.71 9.66 35.69
CA GLU A 376 -5.77 10.40 34.99
C GLU A 376 -5.64 10.29 33.46
N CYS A 377 -4.42 10.30 32.93
CA CYS A 377 -4.17 10.07 31.51
C CYS A 377 -4.61 8.66 31.09
N VAL A 378 -4.26 7.65 31.87
CA VAL A 378 -4.64 6.25 31.63
C VAL A 378 -6.16 6.08 31.68
N ILE A 379 -6.84 6.63 32.70
CA ILE A 379 -8.31 6.62 32.81
C ILE A 379 -8.93 7.28 31.57
N SER A 380 -8.39 8.42 31.13
CA SER A 380 -8.90 9.15 29.97
C SER A 380 -8.74 8.35 28.67
N MET A 381 -7.60 7.67 28.48
CA MET A 381 -7.40 6.79 27.31
C MET A 381 -8.37 5.61 27.32
N VAL A 382 -8.62 4.98 28.47
CA VAL A 382 -9.60 3.88 28.60
C VAL A 382 -11.03 4.39 28.34
N ARG A 383 -11.39 5.59 28.83
CA ARG A 383 -12.67 6.23 28.51
C ARG A 383 -12.85 6.43 27.01
N ILE A 384 -11.83 6.91 26.30
CA ILE A 384 -11.86 7.05 24.84
C ILE A 384 -12.06 5.68 24.17
N GLY A 385 -11.33 4.65 24.60
CA GLY A 385 -11.47 3.29 24.09
C GLY A 385 -12.90 2.76 24.20
N VAL A 386 -13.54 2.94 25.37
CA VAL A 386 -14.94 2.58 25.62
C VAL A 386 -15.90 3.41 24.77
N ALA A 387 -15.71 4.73 24.69
CA ALA A 387 -16.56 5.61 23.90
C ALA A 387 -16.50 5.32 22.39
N CYS A 388 -15.35 4.91 21.87
CA CYS A 388 -15.21 4.49 20.47
C CYS A 388 -15.86 3.13 20.18
N SER A 389 -15.89 2.23 21.16
CA SER A 389 -16.37 0.85 21.02
C SER A 389 -17.82 0.64 21.53
N MET A 390 -18.63 1.70 21.58
CA MET A 390 -20.05 1.58 21.93
C MET A 390 -20.81 0.67 20.95
N GLU A 391 -21.73 -0.15 21.46
CA GLU A 391 -22.52 -1.07 20.63
C GLU A 391 -23.30 -0.32 19.55
N SER A 392 -24.02 0.73 19.97
CA SER A 392 -24.75 1.65 19.09
C SER A 392 -23.78 2.54 18.29
N PRO A 393 -23.84 2.53 16.93
CA PRO A 393 -22.98 3.35 16.07
C PRO A 393 -23.06 4.85 16.33
N GLN A 394 -24.24 5.36 16.73
CA GLN A 394 -24.48 6.79 16.92
C GLN A 394 -23.84 7.33 18.21
N ASP A 395 -23.61 6.44 19.17
CA ASP A 395 -22.99 6.78 20.46
C ASP A 395 -21.46 6.72 20.40
N ARG A 396 -20.88 6.31 19.26
CA ARG A 396 -19.43 6.22 19.08
C ARG A 396 -18.82 7.60 18.90
N MET A 397 -17.71 7.83 19.60
CA MET A 397 -16.96 9.07 19.50
C MET A 397 -16.43 9.30 18.08
N LYS A 398 -16.61 10.51 17.52
CA LYS A 398 -16.07 10.86 16.19
C LYS A 398 -14.54 10.89 16.21
N MET A 399 -13.89 10.44 15.13
CA MET A 399 -12.43 10.42 15.04
C MET A 399 -11.75 11.79 15.22
N THR A 400 -12.40 12.87 14.78
CA THR A 400 -11.93 14.24 15.01
C THR A 400 -11.80 14.55 16.51
N ASN A 401 -12.79 14.13 17.31
CA ASN A 401 -12.79 14.30 18.76
C ASN A 401 -11.75 13.39 19.42
N VAL A 402 -11.60 12.14 18.95
CA VAL A 402 -10.59 11.19 19.44
C VAL A 402 -9.18 11.78 19.30
N VAL A 403 -8.84 12.32 18.12
CA VAL A 403 -7.53 12.94 17.88
C VAL A 403 -7.32 14.12 18.83
N HIS A 404 -8.33 14.98 18.99
CA HIS A 404 -8.24 16.15 19.88
C HIS A 404 -8.02 15.75 21.35
N GLU A 405 -8.81 14.81 21.88
CA GLU A 405 -8.72 14.35 23.26
C GLU A 405 -7.36 13.68 23.55
N LEU A 406 -6.85 12.84 22.64
CA LEU A 406 -5.54 12.21 22.83
C LEU A 406 -4.39 13.22 22.80
N GLN A 407 -4.48 14.26 21.97
CA GLN A 407 -3.50 15.35 21.98
C GLN A 407 -3.55 16.15 23.29
N SER A 408 -4.75 16.37 23.84
CA SER A 408 -4.93 17.00 25.17
C SER A 408 -4.28 16.15 26.29
N ILE A 409 -4.48 14.83 26.25
CA ILE A 409 -3.83 13.89 27.17
C ILE A 409 -2.30 13.98 27.03
N LYS A 410 -1.77 14.02 25.80
CA LYS A 410 -0.33 14.14 25.54
C LYS A 410 0.26 15.43 26.10
N ASN A 411 -0.42 16.56 25.93
CA ASN A 411 0.00 17.84 26.48
C ASN A 411 -0.02 17.82 28.02
N THR A 412 -1.02 17.18 28.61
CA THR A 412 -1.13 17.01 30.07
C THR A 412 0.01 16.14 30.62
N LEU A 413 0.35 15.05 29.93
CA LEU A 413 1.41 14.12 30.32
C LEU A 413 2.81 14.75 30.21
N LEU A 414 3.06 15.59 29.20
CA LEU A 414 4.36 16.24 28.97
C LEU A 414 4.55 17.54 29.79
N GLY A 415 3.46 18.12 30.31
CA GLY A 415 3.48 19.40 31.01
C GLY A 415 3.75 20.60 30.08
N PRO A 416 3.74 21.83 30.62
CA PRO A 416 4.04 23.03 29.84
C PRO A 416 5.47 22.98 29.29
N LYS A 417 5.63 23.17 27.98
CA LYS A 417 6.95 23.41 27.37
C LYS A 417 7.50 24.70 27.96
N ASN A 418 8.61 24.62 28.70
CA ASN A 418 9.40 25.82 29.03
C ASN A 418 9.93 26.43 27.72
N LEU A 419 9.20 27.39 27.17
CA LEU A 419 9.70 28.37 26.19
C LEU A 419 10.66 29.32 26.91
N ALA A 420 11.81 28.79 27.31
CA ALA A 420 12.89 29.57 27.92
C ALA A 420 14.22 29.00 27.43
N THR A 421 14.60 29.40 26.21
CA THR A 421 15.99 29.61 25.71
C THR A 421 15.97 29.74 24.18
N CYS A 422 15.45 30.87 23.70
CA CYS A 422 15.82 31.45 22.40
C CYS A 422 15.77 32.98 22.57
N LYS A 423 16.61 33.47 23.49
CA LYS A 423 17.17 34.82 23.44
C LYS A 423 18.66 34.63 23.69
N GLU A 424 19.46 35.23 22.80
CA GLU A 424 20.93 35.30 22.80
C GLU A 424 21.56 33.96 22.35
N ILE A 425 22.28 33.86 21.24
CA ILE A 425 23.23 34.76 20.56
C ILE A 425 23.04 34.72 19.04
#